data_AF-A0A3B9WD46-F1
#
_entry.id   AF-A0A3B9WD46-F1
#
_cell.length_a   1.000
_cell.length_b   1.000
_cell.length_c   1.000
_cell.angle_alpha   90.00
_cell.angle_beta   90.00
_cell.angle_gamma   90.00
#
_symmetry.space_group_name_H-M   'P 1'
#
loop_
_entity.id
_entity.type
_entity.pdbx_description
1 polymer ?
#
loop_
_entity_poly.entity_id
_entity_poly.type
_entity_poly.pdbx_seq_one_letter_code
_entity_poly.pdbx_strand_id
1 'polypeptide(L)'
;MVSKNNNAGSSPADARERARQIADRQARRHSGRPLGLILGIVALVLAIVLIIGLVMWQNSKSKIPEAGPVPTSANQYGGITVTKDGIPQNTSDVEERDLSTLPPAPEEPDTTKTPPGIVDADKAATNGEPVQLVVFQDYECVHCADFEKENA
;
A
#
# COMPACT_ATOMS: atom_id res chain seq x y z
N MET A 1 12.54 -90.70 -19.49
CA MET A 1 11.31 -90.32 -18.76
C MET A 1 11.49 -88.88 -18.28
N VAL A 2 11.08 -87.91 -19.10
CA VAL A 2 9.90 -87.04 -18.92
C VAL A 2 10.06 -86.03 -17.77
N SER A 3 10.21 -84.78 -18.19
CA SER A 3 10.22 -83.53 -17.42
C SER A 3 8.82 -83.13 -16.95
N LYS A 4 8.66 -82.53 -15.76
CA LYS A 4 7.64 -81.48 -15.53
C LYS A 4 7.80 -80.68 -14.22
N ASN A 5 8.15 -79.41 -14.42
CA ASN A 5 7.82 -78.19 -13.69
C ASN A 5 7.00 -78.30 -12.39
N ASN A 6 7.57 -77.80 -11.29
CA ASN A 6 6.82 -77.33 -10.13
C ASN A 6 6.41 -75.87 -10.34
N ASN A 7 5.31 -75.67 -11.05
CA ASN A 7 4.51 -74.44 -10.97
C ASN A 7 3.22 -74.80 -10.23
N ALA A 8 3.19 -74.55 -8.92
CA ALA A 8 1.98 -74.53 -8.11
C ALA A 8 2.16 -73.31 -7.18
N GLY A 9 1.61 -72.15 -7.52
CA GLY A 9 0.18 -71.93 -7.58
C GLY A 9 -0.23 -71.34 -6.23
N SER A 10 0.03 -70.03 -6.07
CA SER A 10 -0.40 -69.24 -4.92
C SER A 10 -1.87 -69.50 -4.64
N SER A 11 -2.19 -70.10 -3.50
CA SER A 11 -3.57 -70.49 -3.20
C SER A 11 -4.46 -69.24 -3.15
N PRO A 12 -5.67 -69.24 -3.75
CA PRO A 12 -6.63 -68.13 -3.60
C PRO A 12 -7.06 -67.92 -2.15
N ALA A 13 -6.79 -68.88 -1.25
CA ALA A 13 -6.90 -68.71 0.20
C ALA A 13 -5.86 -67.70 0.72
N ASP A 14 -4.58 -67.83 0.36
CA ASP A 14 -3.51 -66.89 0.74
C ASP A 14 -3.74 -65.48 0.21
N ALA A 15 -4.29 -65.36 -1.01
CA ALA A 15 -4.62 -64.06 -1.60
C ALA A 15 -5.76 -63.36 -0.83
N ARG A 16 -6.78 -64.10 -0.40
CA ARG A 16 -7.90 -63.56 0.39
C ARG A 16 -7.47 -63.23 1.82
N GLU A 17 -6.56 -64.01 2.39
CA GLU A 17 -6.03 -63.77 3.73
C GLU A 17 -5.10 -62.56 3.75
N ARG A 18 -4.27 -62.37 2.72
CA ARG A 18 -3.51 -61.13 2.51
C ARG A 18 -4.43 -59.93 2.25
N ALA A 19 -5.49 -60.09 1.48
CA ALA A 19 -6.48 -59.03 1.25
C ALA A 19 -7.19 -58.61 2.55
N ARG A 20 -7.53 -59.57 3.43
CA ARG A 20 -8.08 -59.29 4.77
C ARG A 20 -7.05 -58.59 5.66
N GLN A 21 -5.79 -59.01 5.65
CA GLN A 21 -4.74 -58.32 6.41
C GLN A 21 -4.48 -56.89 5.90
N ILE A 22 -4.57 -56.66 4.59
CA ILE A 22 -4.44 -55.31 4.01
C ILE A 22 -5.66 -54.46 4.37
N ALA A 23 -6.87 -55.01 4.29
CA ALA A 23 -8.11 -54.34 4.70
C ALA A 23 -8.12 -54.01 6.20
N ASP A 24 -7.67 -54.92 7.06
CA ASP A 24 -7.54 -54.69 8.50
C ASP A 24 -6.48 -53.63 8.82
N ARG A 25 -5.36 -53.61 8.07
CA ARG A 25 -4.33 -52.57 8.21
C ARG A 25 -4.83 -51.20 7.70
N GLN A 26 -5.67 -51.16 6.68
CA GLN A 26 -6.31 -49.93 6.20
C GLN A 26 -7.39 -49.43 7.16
N ALA A 27 -8.23 -50.33 7.69
CA ALA A 27 -9.27 -50.02 8.68
C ALA A 27 -8.67 -49.43 9.96
N ARG A 28 -7.53 -49.95 10.43
CA ARG A 28 -6.80 -49.43 11.60
C ARG A 28 -6.08 -48.09 11.33
N ARG A 29 -5.70 -47.81 10.08
CA ARG A 29 -5.05 -46.53 9.71
C ARG A 29 -6.05 -45.38 9.53
N HIS A 30 -7.30 -45.69 9.16
CA HIS A 30 -8.33 -44.69 8.89
C HIS A 30 -9.31 -44.43 10.05
N SER A 31 -9.19 -45.11 11.19
CA SER A 31 -10.14 -44.97 12.30
C SER A 31 -9.90 -43.74 13.20
N GLY A 32 -8.86 -42.94 12.95
CA GLY A 32 -8.61 -41.69 13.66
C GLY A 32 -9.10 -40.50 12.86
N ARG A 33 -10.01 -39.69 13.42
CA ARG A 33 -10.30 -38.34 12.89
C ARG A 33 -8.97 -37.61 12.72
N PRO A 34 -8.74 -36.80 11.67
CA PRO A 34 -7.46 -36.12 11.43
C PRO A 34 -7.29 -34.94 12.41
N LEU A 35 -7.30 -35.23 13.71
CA LEU A 35 -7.29 -34.26 14.79
C LEU A 35 -6.05 -33.39 14.74
N GLY A 36 -4.89 -33.96 14.35
CA GLY A 36 -3.66 -33.22 14.14
C GLY A 36 -3.72 -32.23 12.96
N LEU A 37 -4.42 -32.58 11.88
CA LEU A 37 -4.64 -31.67 10.76
C LEU A 37 -5.53 -30.50 11.17
N ILE A 38 -6.63 -30.79 11.88
CA ILE A 38 -7.57 -29.77 12.38
C ILE A 38 -6.87 -28.84 13.37
N LEU A 39 -6.09 -29.38 14.32
CA LEU A 39 -5.29 -28.59 15.26
C LEU A 39 -4.26 -27.72 14.55
N GLY A 40 -3.57 -28.25 13.54
CA GLY A 40 -2.61 -27.49 12.73
C GLY A 40 -3.26 -26.33 11.99
N ILE A 41 -4.43 -26.56 11.38
CA ILE A 41 -5.20 -25.51 10.69
C ILE A 41 -5.67 -24.44 11.69
N VAL A 42 -6.20 -24.84 12.84
CA VAL A 42 -6.64 -23.89 13.88
C VAL A 42 -5.48 -23.05 14.39
N ALA A 43 -4.33 -23.67 14.66
CA ALA A 43 -3.12 -22.96 15.09
C ALA A 43 -2.63 -21.97 14.02
N LEU A 44 -2.67 -22.35 12.74
CA LEU A 44 -2.30 -21.47 11.63
C LEU A 44 -3.23 -20.25 11.54
N VAL A 45 -4.55 -20.46 11.64
CA VAL A 45 -5.53 -19.36 11.61
C VAL A 45 -5.31 -18.41 12.78
N LEU A 46 -5.10 -18.94 14.00
CA LEU A 46 -4.80 -18.13 15.17
C LEU A 46 -3.51 -17.31 15.00
N ALA A 47 -2.47 -17.91 14.42
CA ALA A 47 -1.22 -17.21 14.13
C ALA A 47 -1.43 -16.05 13.13
N ILE A 48 -2.21 -16.26 12.06
CA ILE A 48 -2.53 -15.21 11.08
C ILE A 48 -3.30 -14.07 11.75
N VAL A 49 -4.32 -14.37 12.55
CA VAL A 49 -5.11 -13.34 13.27
C VAL A 49 -4.23 -12.53 14.22
N LEU A 50 -3.31 -13.19 14.93
CA LEU A 50 -2.34 -12.52 15.80
C LEU A 50 -1.42 -11.58 15.01
N ILE A 51 -0.89 -12.03 13.87
CA ILE A 51 -0.03 -11.21 13.01
C ILE A 51 -0.79 -9.98 12.50
N ILE A 52 -2.00 -10.16 11.97
CA ILE A 52 -2.84 -9.05 11.49
C ILE A 52 -3.12 -8.06 12.63
N GLY A 53 -3.51 -8.55 13.81
CA GLY A 53 -3.77 -7.70 14.96
C GLY A 53 -2.54 -6.91 15.41
N LEU A 54 -1.36 -7.53 15.40
CA LEU A 54 -0.09 -6.88 15.74
C LEU A 54 0.27 -5.81 14.71
N VAL A 55 0.13 -6.09 13.42
CA VAL A 55 0.34 -5.11 12.34
C VAL A 55 -0.61 -3.92 12.48
N MET A 56 -1.90 -4.16 12.71
CA MET A 56 -2.88 -3.08 12.90
C MET A 56 -2.56 -2.24 14.15
N TRP A 57 -2.13 -2.87 15.24
CA TRP A 57 -1.75 -2.16 16.46
C TRP A 57 -0.48 -1.33 16.29
N GLN A 58 0.50 -1.83 15.55
CA GLN A 58 1.73 -1.10 15.25
C GLN A 58 1.48 0.06 14.27
N ASN A 59 0.60 -0.17 13.28
CA ASN A 59 0.21 0.87 12.33
C ASN A 59 -0.60 1.98 13.00
N SER A 60 -1.50 1.67 13.94
CA SER A 60 -2.29 2.68 14.66
C SER A 60 -1.46 3.59 15.57
N LYS A 61 -0.28 3.14 16.03
CA LYS A 61 0.69 3.98 16.74
C LYS A 61 1.52 4.89 15.81
N SER A 62 1.55 4.60 14.51
CA SER A 62 2.32 5.34 13.52
C SER A 62 1.51 6.48 12.89
N LYS A 63 0.53 7.05 13.62
CA LYS A 63 -0.25 8.18 13.13
C LYS A 63 0.68 9.34 12.83
N ILE A 64 0.72 9.70 11.55
CA ILE A 64 1.33 10.93 11.10
C ILE A 64 0.58 12.06 11.80
N PRO A 65 1.28 13.00 12.46
CA PRO A 65 0.61 14.13 13.10
C PRO A 65 -0.12 14.96 12.04
N GLU A 66 -1.35 15.36 12.34
CA GLU A 66 -2.17 16.19 11.44
C GLU A 66 -1.59 17.60 11.28
N ALA A 67 -0.76 18.04 12.26
CA ALA A 67 -0.09 19.32 12.24
C ALA A 67 1.44 19.17 12.28
N GLY A 68 2.13 20.09 11.61
CA GLY A 68 3.59 20.15 11.61
C GLY A 68 4.14 21.52 11.23
N PRO A 69 5.42 21.78 11.50
CA PRO A 69 6.05 23.07 11.26
C PRO A 69 6.09 23.40 9.76
N VAL A 70 5.93 24.68 9.44
CA VAL A 70 6.07 25.17 8.07
C VAL A 70 7.56 25.18 7.69
N PRO A 71 7.96 24.64 6.52
CA PRO A 71 9.33 24.73 6.06
C PRO A 71 9.78 26.19 5.95
N THR A 72 11.00 26.50 6.36
CA THR A 72 11.55 27.87 6.31
C THR A 72 11.52 28.45 4.90
N SER A 73 11.64 27.63 3.85
CA SER A 73 11.57 28.07 2.46
C SER A 73 10.14 28.28 1.93
N ALA A 74 9.10 27.94 2.70
CA ALA A 74 7.72 27.99 2.25
C ALA A 74 7.09 29.37 2.51
N ASN A 75 6.31 29.85 1.55
CA ASN A 75 5.47 31.04 1.65
C ASN A 75 4.12 30.72 2.31
N GLN A 76 3.28 31.73 2.45
CA GLN A 76 1.96 31.62 3.08
C GLN A 76 1.00 30.62 2.40
N TYR A 77 1.27 30.22 1.17
CA TYR A 77 0.49 29.22 0.42
C TYR A 77 1.14 27.82 0.42
N GLY A 78 2.27 27.63 1.11
CA GLY A 78 3.01 26.38 1.14
C GLY A 78 3.92 26.14 -0.07
N GLY A 79 3.99 27.10 -0.99
CA GLY A 79 4.90 27.07 -2.15
C GLY A 79 6.25 27.72 -1.83
N ILE A 80 7.16 27.75 -2.80
CA ILE A 80 8.47 28.40 -2.68
C ILE A 80 8.48 29.64 -3.58
N THR A 81 8.92 30.78 -3.03
CA THR A 81 9.15 32.00 -3.82
C THR A 81 10.62 32.10 -4.18
N VAL A 82 10.91 32.28 -5.47
CA VAL A 82 12.27 32.47 -5.96
C VAL A 82 12.42 33.93 -6.41
N THR A 83 13.42 34.60 -5.89
CA THR A 83 13.75 35.99 -6.25
C THR A 83 15.18 36.07 -6.78
N LYS A 84 15.58 37.25 -7.28
CA LYS A 84 16.97 37.50 -7.70
C LYS A 84 17.99 37.30 -6.56
N ASP A 85 17.56 37.44 -5.31
CA ASP A 85 18.40 37.34 -4.11
C ASP A 85 18.37 35.92 -3.51
N GLY A 86 17.72 34.97 -4.18
CA GLY A 86 17.54 33.59 -3.73
C GLY A 86 16.13 33.33 -3.20
N ILE A 87 16.01 32.27 -2.38
CA ILE A 87 14.76 31.83 -1.76
C ILE A 87 14.61 32.53 -0.41
N PRO A 88 13.67 33.48 -0.26
CA PRO A 88 13.39 34.11 1.02
C PRO A 88 12.95 33.06 2.05
N GLN A 89 13.36 33.28 3.31
CA GLN A 89 13.12 32.36 4.41
C GLN A 89 12.07 32.95 5.36
N ASN A 90 11.24 32.08 5.95
CA ASN A 90 10.18 32.40 6.92
C ASN A 90 9.17 33.42 6.40
N THR A 91 8.68 33.24 5.17
CA THR A 91 7.69 34.13 4.54
C THR A 91 6.24 33.68 4.73
N SER A 92 6.02 32.54 5.39
CA SER A 92 4.68 32.11 5.80
C SER A 92 4.18 32.92 6.99
N ASP A 93 2.89 33.30 6.95
CA ASP A 93 2.20 33.99 8.05
C ASP A 93 1.84 33.08 9.23
N VAL A 94 2.06 31.76 9.08
CA VAL A 94 1.82 30.76 10.12
C VAL A 94 3.05 29.91 10.38
N GLU A 95 3.19 29.45 11.62
CA GLU A 95 4.31 28.61 12.09
C GLU A 95 4.09 27.12 11.83
N GLU A 96 2.83 26.67 11.82
CA GLU A 96 2.44 25.28 11.60
C GLU A 96 1.31 25.17 10.55
N ARG A 97 1.27 24.03 9.84
CA ARG A 97 0.15 23.62 8.98
C ARG A 97 -0.59 22.47 9.64
N ASP A 98 -1.91 22.58 9.71
CA ASP A 98 -2.79 21.57 10.31
C ASP A 98 -3.84 21.12 9.28
N LEU A 99 -3.76 19.85 8.88
CA LEU A 99 -4.66 19.22 7.91
C LEU A 99 -6.13 19.23 8.38
N SER A 100 -6.38 19.24 9.69
CA SER A 100 -7.73 19.27 10.24
C SER A 100 -8.45 20.61 10.04
N THR A 101 -7.71 21.66 9.69
CA THR A 101 -8.25 22.99 9.39
C THR A 101 -8.63 23.18 7.93
N LEU A 102 -8.27 22.23 7.06
CA LEU A 102 -8.54 22.33 5.63
C LEU A 102 -10.04 22.12 5.35
N PRO A 103 -10.66 22.97 4.53
CA PRO A 103 -12.00 22.72 4.04
C PRO A 103 -12.01 21.45 3.15
N PRO A 104 -13.16 20.77 3.03
CA PRO A 104 -13.28 19.67 2.08
C PRO A 104 -12.96 20.17 0.66
N ALA A 105 -12.27 19.35 -0.12
CA ALA A 105 -11.98 19.65 -1.51
C ALA A 105 -13.31 19.85 -2.28
N PRO A 106 -13.43 20.90 -3.10
CA PRO A 106 -14.63 21.11 -3.90
C PRO A 106 -14.79 19.97 -4.93
N GLU A 107 -16.04 19.58 -5.22
CA GLU A 107 -16.34 18.50 -6.19
C GLU A 107 -15.97 18.88 -7.63
N GLU A 108 -16.04 20.19 -7.95
CA GLU A 108 -15.67 20.74 -9.25
C GLU A 108 -14.72 21.93 -9.08
N PRO A 109 -13.78 22.15 -10.00
CA PRO A 109 -12.89 23.30 -9.96
C PRO A 109 -13.69 24.59 -10.20
N ASP A 110 -13.50 25.58 -9.31
CA ASP A 110 -14.06 26.92 -9.48
C ASP A 110 -13.21 27.73 -10.46
N THR A 111 -13.62 27.75 -11.73
CA THR A 111 -12.92 28.46 -12.81
C THR A 111 -13.11 29.97 -12.78
N THR A 112 -13.92 30.50 -11.85
CA THR A 112 -14.15 31.95 -11.72
C THR A 112 -13.14 32.64 -10.81
N LYS A 113 -12.35 31.87 -10.05
CA LYS A 113 -11.40 32.41 -9.08
C LYS A 113 -9.97 32.25 -9.55
N THR A 114 -9.19 33.31 -9.33
CA THR A 114 -7.74 33.26 -9.39
C THR A 114 -7.22 32.36 -8.26
N PRO A 115 -6.33 31.39 -8.53
CA PRO A 115 -5.75 30.57 -7.48
C PRO A 115 -4.97 31.41 -6.46
N PRO A 116 -4.85 30.95 -5.20
CA PRO A 116 -4.11 31.65 -4.17
C PRO A 116 -2.66 31.95 -4.59
N GLY A 117 -2.20 33.17 -4.28
CA GLY A 117 -0.84 33.61 -4.57
C GLY A 117 -0.58 34.12 -5.99
N ILE A 118 -1.57 34.04 -6.87
CA ILE A 118 -1.52 34.71 -8.17
C ILE A 118 -2.10 36.12 -8.04
N VAL A 119 -1.41 37.11 -8.60
CA VAL A 119 -1.91 38.48 -8.74
C VAL A 119 -2.95 38.51 -9.86
N ASP A 120 -4.14 39.05 -9.58
CA ASP A 120 -5.20 39.20 -10.57
C ASP A 120 -4.73 39.99 -11.80
N ALA A 121 -5.21 39.60 -12.99
CA ALA A 121 -4.73 40.14 -14.27
C ALA A 121 -4.80 41.69 -14.35
N ASP A 122 -5.90 42.30 -13.90
CA ASP A 122 -6.08 43.76 -13.92
C ASP A 122 -5.04 44.47 -13.03
N LYS A 123 -4.69 43.85 -11.90
CA LYS A 123 -3.69 44.37 -10.97
C LYS A 123 -2.28 44.14 -11.49
N ALA A 124 -2.00 42.96 -12.06
CA ALA A 124 -0.71 42.64 -12.68
C ALA A 124 -0.39 43.59 -13.86
N ALA A 125 -1.42 44.04 -14.59
CA ALA A 125 -1.23 44.97 -15.71
C ALA A 125 -0.85 46.40 -15.26
N THR A 126 -1.11 46.77 -14.00
CA THR A 126 -1.04 48.17 -13.55
C THR A 126 -0.13 48.41 -12.34
N ASN A 127 0.33 47.35 -11.66
CA ASN A 127 1.15 47.48 -10.45
C ASN A 127 2.61 47.89 -10.72
N GLY A 128 3.09 47.83 -11.97
CA GLY A 128 4.47 48.16 -12.32
C GLY A 128 5.51 47.16 -11.80
N GLU A 129 5.07 45.99 -11.34
CA GLU A 129 5.95 44.91 -10.88
C GLU A 129 6.37 44.02 -12.06
N PRO A 130 7.48 43.25 -11.94
CA PRO A 130 7.83 42.24 -12.94
C PRO A 130 6.72 41.23 -13.15
N VAL A 131 6.70 40.60 -14.33
CA VAL A 131 5.77 39.51 -14.64
C VAL A 131 5.90 38.41 -13.59
N GLN A 132 4.78 38.09 -12.94
CA GLN A 132 4.71 36.99 -11.99
C GLN A 132 4.51 35.67 -12.76
N LEU A 133 5.42 34.71 -12.54
CA LEU A 133 5.23 33.32 -12.96
C LEU A 133 4.91 32.47 -11.74
N VAL A 134 3.74 31.83 -11.75
CA VAL A 134 3.32 30.88 -10.72
C VAL A 134 3.14 29.51 -11.37
N VAL A 135 3.88 28.52 -10.88
CA VAL A 135 3.86 27.15 -11.40
C VAL A 135 3.24 26.23 -10.36
N PHE A 136 2.12 25.60 -10.70
CA PHE A 136 1.55 24.51 -9.93
C PHE A 136 2.11 23.20 -10.48
N GLN A 137 3.02 22.59 -9.71
CA GLN A 137 3.76 21.41 -10.11
C GLN A 137 3.29 20.19 -9.31
N ASP A 138 3.07 19.08 -10.02
CA ASP A 138 2.93 17.76 -9.43
C ASP A 138 4.13 16.92 -9.84
N TYR A 139 4.85 16.34 -8.87
CA TYR A 139 6.05 15.53 -9.14
C TYR A 139 5.75 14.22 -9.87
N GLU A 140 4.50 13.79 -9.90
CA GLU A 140 4.05 12.59 -10.62
C GLU A 140 3.50 12.93 -12.03
N CYS A 141 3.37 14.21 -12.37
CA CYS A 141 2.82 14.63 -13.66
C CYS A 141 3.86 14.57 -14.79
N VAL A 142 3.68 13.61 -15.71
CA VAL A 142 4.54 13.45 -16.89
C VAL A 142 4.53 14.67 -17.82
N HIS A 143 3.41 15.37 -17.93
CA HIS A 143 3.30 16.58 -18.77
C HIS A 143 4.05 17.76 -18.16
N CYS A 144 4.12 17.83 -16.83
CA CYS A 144 4.97 18.81 -16.18
C CYS A 144 6.46 18.49 -16.41
N ALA A 145 6.84 17.20 -16.42
CA ALA A 145 8.21 16.81 -16.75
C ALA A 145 8.59 17.16 -18.20
N ASP A 146 7.68 17.00 -19.16
CA ASP A 146 7.89 17.44 -20.54
C ASP A 146 8.07 18.96 -20.62
N PHE A 147 7.19 19.73 -19.96
CA PHE A 147 7.27 21.20 -19.89
C PHE A 147 8.63 21.66 -19.34
N GLU A 148 9.07 21.12 -18.21
CA GLU A 148 10.37 21.45 -17.62
C GLU A 148 11.51 21.10 -18.57
N LYS A 149 11.49 19.93 -19.23
CA LYS A 149 12.53 19.53 -20.18
C LYS A 149 12.63 20.47 -21.39
N GLU A 150 11.50 21.01 -21.85
CA GLU A 150 11.45 21.90 -23.01
C GLU A 150 11.81 23.35 -22.68
N ASN A 151 11.69 23.77 -21.41
CA ASN A 151 11.78 25.17 -21.00
C ASN A 151 12.80 25.47 -19.88
N ALA A 152 13.53 24.48 -19.37
CA ALA A 152 14.57 24.64 -18.34
C ALA A 152 15.96 25.02 -18.89
#